data_AF-A0A1I1IBC3-F1
#
_entry.id   AF-A0A1I1IBC3-F1
#
_cell.length_a   1.000
_cell.length_b   1.000
_cell.length_c   1.000
_cell.angle_alpha   90.00
_cell.angle_beta   90.00
_cell.angle_gamma   90.00
#
_symmetry.space_group_name_H-M   'P 1'
#
loop_
_entity.id
_entity.type
_entity.pdbx_description
1 polymer ?
#
loop_
_entity_poly.entity_id
_entity_poly.type
_entity_poly.pdbx_seq_one_letter_code
_entity_poly.pdbx_strand_id
1 'polypeptide(L)'
;MTNVTNNPSKVSKPSGLAIKLSDRADAGQTVGFLFEDIEKNAEQLRPLLANVAVYDANGILLLDKTLRKIWNFCRREIKYKFDPKNQEVIYSPRRIWEQKFGDCDDQTKFLLCFLFMLKIPFKIRIVGYNKNRGFAHVFPVSWLENGKEIILDYVPECQYFGHTPPYLFYKDFHK
;
A
#
# COMPACT_ATOMS: atom_id res chain seq x y z
N MET A 1 7.92 -18.18 44.59
CA MET A 1 6.77 -17.70 43.80
C MET A 1 6.64 -16.20 43.98
N THR A 2 7.07 -15.40 43.00
CA THR A 2 6.67 -14.00 42.83
C THR A 2 6.72 -13.70 41.33
N ASN A 3 5.57 -13.31 40.78
CA ASN A 3 5.32 -13.11 39.36
C ASN A 3 5.84 -11.75 38.86
N VAL A 4 6.58 -11.80 37.75
CA VAL A 4 6.47 -11.03 36.49
C VAL A 4 5.79 -9.65 36.53
N THR A 5 6.52 -8.61 36.07
CA THR A 5 6.14 -7.81 34.89
C THR A 5 7.38 -7.19 34.24
N ASN A 6 7.96 -7.86 33.23
CA ASN A 6 8.86 -7.23 32.28
C ASN A 6 8.01 -6.42 31.29
N ASN A 7 8.14 -5.09 31.38
CA ASN A 7 7.52 -4.12 30.50
C ASN A 7 8.31 -4.08 29.18
N PRO A 8 7.76 -4.46 28.02
CA PRO A 8 8.48 -4.32 26.76
C PRO A 8 8.59 -2.83 26.42
N SER A 9 9.84 -2.37 26.38
CA SER A 9 10.29 -1.04 26.03
C SER A 9 9.62 -0.51 24.75
N LYS A 10 9.18 0.76 24.83
CA LYS A 10 8.73 1.57 23.69
C LYS A 10 9.89 1.73 22.70
N VAL A 11 9.92 0.91 21.65
CA VAL A 11 10.84 1.11 20.53
C VAL A 11 10.27 2.23 19.65
N SER A 12 10.86 3.42 19.74
CA SER A 12 10.59 4.51 18.80
C SER A 12 11.15 4.15 17.42
N LYS A 13 10.35 4.41 16.37
CA LYS A 13 10.69 4.14 14.96
C LYS A 13 11.85 5.08 14.52
N PRO A 14 13.00 4.59 14.04
CA PRO A 14 14.03 5.45 13.46
C PRO A 14 13.70 5.84 12.00
N SER A 15 13.95 7.13 11.69
CA SER A 15 13.89 7.88 10.42
C SER A 15 13.10 7.30 9.23
N GLY A 16 11.78 7.53 9.21
CA GLY A 16 11.02 7.77 7.97
C GLY A 16 10.82 9.28 7.76
N LEU A 17 10.30 9.72 6.61
CA LEU A 17 9.89 11.12 6.45
C LEU A 17 8.68 11.34 7.36
N ALA A 18 8.88 11.96 8.51
CA ALA A 18 7.79 12.28 9.42
C ALA A 18 7.03 13.47 8.85
N ILE A 19 5.93 13.20 8.14
CA ILE A 19 4.99 14.25 7.78
C ILE A 19 4.14 14.50 9.02
N LYS A 20 4.24 15.70 9.59
CA LYS A 20 3.44 16.07 10.76
C LYS A 20 1.99 16.18 10.31
N LEU A 21 1.21 15.13 10.57
CA LEU A 21 -0.17 15.02 10.13
C LEU A 21 -1.16 15.74 11.03
N SER A 22 -1.09 17.07 11.07
CA SER A 22 -2.23 17.84 11.57
C SER A 22 -3.42 17.78 10.61
N ASP A 23 -3.23 17.43 9.34
CA ASP A 23 -4.25 17.67 8.33
C ASP A 23 -4.44 16.48 7.38
N ARG A 24 -5.28 15.52 7.78
CA ARG A 24 -6.07 14.70 6.84
C ARG A 24 -7.01 15.55 5.96
N ALA A 25 -6.93 16.88 6.05
CA ALA A 25 -7.69 17.83 5.25
C ALA A 25 -7.24 17.87 3.78
N ASP A 26 -6.06 17.35 3.42
CA ASP A 26 -5.65 17.28 2.00
C ASP A 26 -5.13 15.89 1.59
N ALA A 27 -6.06 14.94 1.46
CA ALA A 27 -5.78 13.61 0.91
C ALA A 27 -5.12 13.65 -0.49
N GLY A 28 -5.17 14.78 -1.21
CA GLY A 28 -4.44 14.97 -2.46
C GLY A 28 -2.93 15.04 -2.27
N GLN A 29 -2.45 15.62 -1.16
CA GLN A 29 -1.02 15.72 -0.85
C GLN A 29 -0.40 14.35 -0.59
N THR A 30 -1.06 13.51 0.21
CA THR A 30 -0.61 12.13 0.45
C THR A 30 -0.49 11.37 -0.86
N VAL A 31 -1.50 11.45 -1.72
CA VAL A 31 -1.48 10.79 -3.03
C VAL A 31 -0.38 11.31 -3.94
N GLY A 32 -0.17 12.63 -3.99
CA GLY A 32 0.94 13.24 -4.73
C GLY A 32 2.29 12.74 -4.24
N PHE A 33 2.50 12.68 -2.92
CA PHE A 33 3.70 12.12 -2.32
C PHE A 33 3.90 10.65 -2.68
N LEU A 34 2.84 9.82 -2.65
CA LEU A 34 2.93 8.43 -3.05
C LEU A 34 3.42 8.29 -4.50
N PHE A 35 2.85 9.07 -5.43
CA PHE A 35 3.30 9.06 -6.83
C PHE A 35 4.75 9.48 -7.01
N GLU A 36 5.19 10.53 -6.32
CA GLU A 36 6.59 10.96 -6.38
C GLU A 36 7.54 9.94 -5.79
N ASP A 37 7.17 9.33 -4.66
CA ASP A 37 8.05 8.41 -3.94
C ASP A 37 8.22 7.09 -4.70
N ILE A 38 7.17 6.57 -5.36
CA ILE A 38 7.31 5.39 -6.22
C ILE A 38 8.20 5.68 -7.43
N GLU A 39 8.11 6.85 -8.04
CA GLU A 39 8.96 7.20 -9.19
C GLU A 39 10.43 7.30 -8.81
N LYS A 40 10.71 7.89 -7.63
CA LYS A 40 12.08 8.07 -7.14
C LYS A 40 12.67 6.77 -6.61
N ASN A 41 11.85 5.91 -5.99
CA ASN A 41 12.36 4.84 -5.11
C ASN A 41 11.88 3.41 -5.43
N ALA A 42 10.96 3.18 -6.36
CA ALA A 42 10.47 1.82 -6.66
C ALA A 42 11.58 0.84 -7.07
N GLU A 43 12.62 1.34 -7.76
CA GLU A 43 13.79 0.57 -8.20
C GLU A 43 14.53 -0.14 -7.06
N GLN A 44 14.41 0.35 -5.82
CA GLN A 44 14.98 -0.30 -4.63
C GLN A 44 14.38 -1.70 -4.39
N LEU A 45 13.20 -1.97 -4.96
CA LEU A 45 12.50 -3.26 -4.87
C LEU A 45 12.65 -4.12 -6.13
N ARG A 46 13.44 -3.69 -7.13
CA ARG A 46 13.63 -4.44 -8.39
C ARG A 46 13.97 -5.93 -8.19
N PRO A 47 14.84 -6.33 -7.25
CA PRO A 47 15.14 -7.75 -7.03
C PRO A 47 13.92 -8.60 -6.66
N LEU A 48 12.83 -7.98 -6.17
CA LEU A 48 11.61 -8.67 -5.78
C LEU A 48 10.66 -8.93 -6.97
N LEU A 49 10.89 -8.34 -8.14
CA LEU A 49 10.02 -8.51 -9.31
C LEU A 49 9.86 -9.97 -9.74
N ALA A 50 10.92 -10.78 -9.60
CA ALA A 50 10.87 -12.21 -9.90
C ALA A 50 9.84 -12.97 -9.04
N ASN A 51 9.51 -12.46 -7.86
CA ASN A 51 8.51 -13.06 -6.97
C ASN A 51 7.07 -12.75 -7.37
N VAL A 52 6.84 -11.78 -8.26
CA VAL A 52 5.49 -11.26 -8.54
C VAL A 52 5.13 -11.24 -10.01
N ALA A 53 6.09 -11.07 -10.91
CA ALA A 53 5.84 -11.09 -12.34
C ALA A 53 5.52 -12.52 -12.81
N VAL A 54 4.58 -12.64 -13.74
CA VAL A 54 4.22 -13.90 -14.39
C VAL A 54 4.21 -13.66 -15.88
N TYR A 55 5.01 -14.42 -16.61
CA TYR A 55 5.10 -14.35 -18.07
C TYR A 55 4.67 -15.67 -18.69
N ASP A 56 4.16 -15.63 -19.92
CA ASP A 56 3.96 -16.83 -20.74
C ASP A 56 5.28 -17.31 -21.38
N ALA A 57 5.21 -18.37 -22.20
CA ALA A 57 6.37 -18.94 -22.88
C ALA A 57 7.03 -17.98 -23.89
N ASN A 58 6.32 -16.93 -24.33
CA ASN A 58 6.81 -15.92 -25.27
C ASN A 58 7.36 -14.68 -24.54
N GLY A 59 7.36 -14.67 -23.21
CA GLY A 59 7.78 -13.52 -22.41
C GLY A 59 6.72 -12.42 -22.30
N ILE A 60 5.45 -12.70 -22.63
CA ILE A 60 4.34 -11.75 -22.47
C ILE A 60 3.84 -11.80 -21.03
N LEU A 61 3.70 -10.63 -20.39
CA LEU A 61 3.20 -10.52 -19.03
C LEU A 61 1.73 -10.95 -18.96
N LEU A 62 1.43 -11.94 -18.12
CA LEU A 62 0.07 -12.40 -17.84
C LEU A 62 -0.54 -11.51 -16.77
N LEU A 63 -1.34 -10.52 -17.18
CA LEU A 63 -1.76 -9.39 -16.34
C LEU A 63 -2.56 -9.87 -15.11
N ASP A 64 -3.63 -10.63 -15.33
CA ASP A 64 -4.51 -11.09 -14.25
C ASP A 64 -3.78 -11.97 -13.22
N LYS A 65 -2.88 -12.84 -13.71
CA LYS A 65 -2.03 -13.70 -12.86
C LYS A 65 -1.02 -12.87 -12.08
N THR A 66 -0.41 -11.87 -12.72
CA THR A 66 0.57 -10.98 -12.13
C THR A 66 -0.07 -10.13 -11.02
N LEU A 67 -1.22 -9.50 -11.29
CA LEU A 67 -1.96 -8.70 -10.30
C LEU A 67 -2.30 -9.51 -9.04
N ARG A 68 -2.79 -10.74 -9.23
CA ARG A 68 -3.08 -11.66 -8.12
C ARG A 68 -1.82 -12.05 -7.35
N LYS A 69 -0.72 -12.32 -8.05
CA LYS A 69 0.56 -12.71 -7.43
C LYS A 69 1.17 -11.55 -6.64
N ILE A 70 1.10 -10.32 -7.16
CA ILE A 70 1.47 -9.09 -6.45
C ILE A 70 0.67 -8.97 -5.15
N TRP A 71 -0.67 -9.05 -5.23
CA TRP A 71 -1.53 -8.91 -4.05
C TRP A 71 -1.22 -9.97 -2.98
N ASN A 72 -1.10 -11.23 -3.37
CA ASN A 72 -0.76 -12.33 -2.47
C ASN A 72 0.63 -12.15 -1.83
N PHE A 73 1.61 -11.72 -2.62
CA PHE A 73 2.95 -11.43 -2.14
C PHE A 73 2.91 -10.31 -1.10
N CYS A 74 2.32 -9.16 -1.42
CA CYS A 74 2.27 -8.01 -0.51
C CYS A 74 1.55 -8.35 0.81
N ARG A 75 0.39 -9.02 0.74
CA ARG A 75 -0.37 -9.47 1.92
C ARG A 75 0.42 -10.42 2.82
N ARG A 76 1.20 -11.32 2.21
CA ARG A 76 2.01 -12.28 2.96
C ARG A 76 3.17 -11.58 3.66
N GLU A 77 3.90 -10.75 2.91
CA GLU A 77 5.18 -10.18 3.32
C GLU A 77 5.05 -8.93 4.22
N ILE A 78 4.00 -8.12 4.05
CA ILE A 78 3.84 -6.85 4.77
C ILE A 78 2.61 -6.92 5.68
N LYS A 79 2.83 -6.81 6.99
CA LYS A 79 1.78 -6.84 8.01
C LYS A 79 1.20 -5.45 8.28
N TYR A 80 -0.10 -5.41 8.53
CA TYR A 80 -0.75 -4.16 8.91
C TYR A 80 -0.33 -3.74 10.31
N LYS A 81 0.14 -2.50 10.44
CA LYS A 81 0.47 -1.90 11.73
C LYS A 81 0.14 -0.41 11.69
N PHE A 82 -0.85 -0.01 12.48
CA PHE A 82 -1.21 1.39 12.66
C PHE A 82 -0.01 2.22 13.10
N ASP A 83 0.00 3.45 12.63
CA ASP A 83 0.93 4.45 13.09
C ASP A 83 0.73 4.83 14.58
N PRO A 84 1.80 5.28 15.25
CA PRO A 84 1.67 5.85 16.58
C PRO A 84 0.67 7.00 16.58
N LYS A 85 -0.13 7.10 17.64
CA LYS A 85 -1.14 8.15 17.76
C LYS A 85 -0.50 9.54 17.55
N ASN A 86 -1.07 10.31 16.63
CA ASN A 86 -0.64 11.67 16.25
C ASN A 86 0.73 11.77 15.54
N GLN A 87 1.22 10.68 14.93
CA GLN A 87 2.42 10.69 14.09
C GLN A 87 2.13 9.85 12.85
N GLU A 88 1.86 10.50 11.70
CA GLU A 88 1.88 9.76 10.43
C GLU A 88 3.33 9.69 9.95
N VAL A 89 3.75 8.50 9.56
CA VAL A 89 5.10 8.20 9.10
C VAL A 89 4.99 7.33 7.87
N ILE A 90 5.15 7.95 6.71
CA ILE A 90 5.18 7.21 5.46
C ILE A 90 6.61 6.73 5.21
N TYR A 91 6.81 5.41 5.11
CA TYR A 91 8.12 4.84 4.89
C TYR A 91 8.49 4.78 3.42
N SER A 92 9.80 4.82 3.13
CA SER A 92 10.29 4.53 1.78
C SER A 92 10.06 3.06 1.40
N PRO A 93 9.99 2.72 0.10
CA PRO A 93 9.77 1.34 -0.35
C PRO A 93 10.73 0.32 0.27
N ARG A 94 12.03 0.64 0.29
CA ARG A 94 13.05 -0.23 0.92
C ARG A 94 12.81 -0.42 2.41
N ARG A 95 12.40 0.63 3.12
CA ARG A 95 12.14 0.55 4.56
C ARG A 95 10.92 -0.31 4.88
N ILE A 96 9.85 -0.20 4.08
CA ILE A 96 8.67 -1.08 4.20
C ILE A 96 9.10 -2.54 4.05
N TRP A 97 9.94 -2.85 3.05
CA TRP A 97 10.45 -4.20 2.83
C TRP A 97 11.31 -4.73 3.97
N GLU A 98 12.18 -3.90 4.55
CA GLU A 98 13.05 -4.30 5.67
C GLU A 98 12.25 -4.60 6.93
N GLN A 99 11.26 -3.77 7.24
CA GLN A 99 10.52 -3.88 8.50
C GLN A 99 9.33 -4.84 8.42
N LYS A 100 8.83 -5.16 7.21
CA LYS A 100 7.71 -6.08 6.97
C LYS A 100 6.37 -5.62 7.56
N PHE A 101 6.18 -4.32 7.78
CA PHE A 101 4.92 -3.76 8.23
C PHE A 101 4.70 -2.31 7.76
N GLY A 102 3.45 -1.86 7.82
CA GLY A 102 2.99 -0.49 7.55
C GLY A 102 1.47 -0.41 7.64
N ASP A 103 0.89 0.78 7.66
CA ASP A 103 -0.56 0.98 7.55
C ASP A 103 -1.00 1.19 6.09
N CYS A 104 -2.10 1.88 5.84
CA CYS A 104 -2.79 1.84 4.55
C CYS A 104 -2.00 2.48 3.38
N ASP A 105 -1.32 3.59 3.62
CA ASP A 105 -0.54 4.33 2.63
C ASP A 105 0.82 3.66 2.37
N ASP A 106 1.48 3.13 3.40
CA ASP A 106 2.66 2.27 3.25
C ASP A 106 2.35 1.04 2.40
N GLN A 107 1.23 0.36 2.68
CA GLN A 107 0.83 -0.82 1.93
C GLN A 107 0.47 -0.48 0.49
N THR A 108 -0.28 0.61 0.30
CA THR A 108 -0.56 1.17 -1.02
C THR A 108 0.74 1.39 -1.79
N LYS A 109 1.69 2.11 -1.20
CA LYS A 109 2.98 2.43 -1.82
C LYS A 109 3.75 1.19 -2.23
N PHE A 110 3.88 0.22 -1.33
CA PHE A 110 4.66 -0.99 -1.57
C PHE A 110 4.13 -1.75 -2.78
N LEU A 111 2.80 -1.88 -2.91
CA LEU A 111 2.18 -2.52 -4.06
C LEU A 111 2.34 -1.69 -5.34
N LEU A 112 2.17 -0.36 -5.25
CA LEU A 112 2.34 0.55 -6.38
C LEU A 112 3.73 0.47 -7.00
N CYS A 113 4.80 0.26 -6.20
CA CYS A 113 6.15 0.06 -6.74
C CYS A 113 6.20 -1.08 -7.76
N PHE A 114 5.49 -2.19 -7.54
CA PHE A 114 5.47 -3.31 -8.49
C PHE A 114 4.68 -2.98 -9.75
N LEU A 115 3.51 -2.35 -9.62
CA LEU A 115 2.72 -1.93 -10.77
C LEU A 115 3.51 -0.94 -11.65
N PHE A 116 4.17 0.03 -11.02
CA PHE A 116 5.00 1.03 -11.67
C PHE A 116 6.20 0.41 -12.41
N MET A 117 6.95 -0.47 -11.76
CA MET A 117 8.10 -1.13 -12.38
C MET A 117 7.69 -2.05 -13.55
N LEU A 118 6.54 -2.73 -13.42
CA LEU A 118 5.99 -3.61 -14.46
C LEU A 118 5.21 -2.88 -15.55
N LYS A 119 5.10 -1.54 -15.45
CA LYS A 119 4.33 -0.69 -16.39
C LYS A 119 2.87 -1.12 -16.50
N ILE A 120 2.31 -1.65 -15.42
CA ILE A 120 0.88 -1.96 -15.32
C ILE A 120 0.13 -0.68 -14.99
N PRO A 121 -0.89 -0.27 -15.77
CA PRO A 121 -1.69 0.92 -15.47
C PRO A 121 -2.38 0.80 -14.10
N PHE A 122 -2.37 1.88 -13.33
CA PHE A 122 -3.06 1.94 -12.05
C PHE A 122 -3.60 3.35 -11.75
N LYS A 123 -4.44 3.42 -10.74
CA LYS A 123 -4.86 4.66 -10.07
C LYS A 123 -4.82 4.46 -8.57
N ILE A 124 -4.78 5.58 -7.84
CA ILE A 124 -4.89 5.58 -6.38
C ILE A 124 -6.31 6.01 -6.03
N ARG A 125 -7.01 5.17 -5.26
CA ARG A 125 -8.35 5.48 -4.76
C ARG A 125 -8.26 5.80 -3.27
N ILE A 126 -8.84 6.94 -2.89
CA ILE A 126 -9.07 7.28 -1.49
C ILE A 126 -10.56 7.15 -1.19
N VAL A 127 -10.90 6.69 0.02
CA VAL A 127 -12.29 6.44 0.42
C VAL A 127 -12.60 7.02 1.80
N GLY A 128 -13.87 7.39 1.99
CA GLY A 128 -14.40 7.87 3.25
C GLY A 128 -15.56 7.01 3.73
N TYR A 129 -15.52 6.64 5.01
CA TYR A 129 -16.56 5.84 5.67
C TYR A 129 -17.56 6.70 6.46
N ASN A 130 -17.24 7.98 6.68
CA ASN A 130 -18.07 8.92 7.42
C ASN A 130 -17.96 10.32 6.80
N LYS A 131 -19.10 10.89 6.38
CA LYS A 131 -19.16 12.21 5.71
C LYS A 131 -18.56 13.35 6.56
N ASN A 132 -18.60 13.25 7.89
CA ASN A 132 -18.09 14.27 8.80
C ASN A 132 -16.60 14.11 9.11
N ARG A 133 -15.96 13.00 8.71
CA ARG A 133 -14.54 12.71 9.00
C ARG A 133 -13.63 12.79 7.77
N GLY A 134 -14.19 12.96 6.57
CA GLY A 134 -13.43 13.02 5.33
C GLY A 134 -12.88 11.66 4.88
N PHE A 135 -11.84 11.69 4.05
CA PHE A 135 -11.14 10.49 3.57
C PHE A 135 -10.34 9.85 4.70
N ALA A 136 -10.37 8.53 4.77
CA ALA A 136 -9.80 7.76 5.89
C ALA A 136 -8.96 6.55 5.46
N HIS A 137 -8.99 6.19 4.18
CA HIS A 137 -8.29 5.02 3.67
C HIS A 137 -7.89 5.23 2.20
N VAL A 138 -6.80 4.60 1.80
CA VAL A 138 -6.20 4.71 0.45
C VAL A 138 -5.76 3.32 -0.03
N PHE A 139 -5.93 3.05 -1.32
CA PHE A 139 -5.49 1.80 -1.93
C PHE A 139 -5.30 1.89 -3.45
N PRO A 140 -4.52 0.97 -4.06
CA PRO A 140 -4.36 0.90 -5.51
C PRO A 140 -5.56 0.23 -6.19
N VAL A 141 -5.88 0.70 -7.39
CA VAL A 141 -6.83 0.08 -8.33
C VAL A 141 -6.14 -0.09 -9.68
N SER A 142 -6.39 -1.20 -10.35
CA SER A 142 -5.92 -1.46 -11.72
C SER A 142 -7.05 -2.06 -12.54
N TRP A 143 -6.75 -2.66 -13.69
CA TRP A 143 -7.69 -3.26 -14.61
C TRP A 143 -7.25 -4.67 -14.97
N LEU A 144 -8.21 -5.58 -15.09
CA LEU A 144 -8.02 -6.90 -15.69
C LEU A 144 -7.91 -6.77 -17.21
N GLU A 145 -7.52 -7.85 -17.89
CA GLU A 145 -7.42 -7.89 -19.36
C GLU A 145 -8.72 -7.51 -20.07
N ASN A 146 -9.87 -7.80 -19.46
CA ASN A 146 -11.19 -7.44 -20.00
C ASN A 146 -11.63 -5.99 -19.69
N GLY A 147 -10.74 -5.16 -19.14
CA GLY A 147 -11.02 -3.77 -18.77
C GLY A 147 -11.81 -3.60 -17.48
N LYS A 148 -12.16 -4.67 -16.78
CA LYS A 148 -12.84 -4.58 -15.48
C LYS A 148 -11.87 -4.04 -14.42
N GLU A 149 -12.31 -3.04 -13.66
CA GLU A 149 -11.56 -2.56 -12.50
C GLU A 149 -11.34 -3.67 -11.46
N ILE A 150 -10.14 -3.70 -10.90
CA ILE A 150 -9.77 -4.60 -9.83
C ILE A 150 -9.12 -3.85 -8.68
N ILE A 151 -9.64 -4.09 -7.48
CA ILE A 151 -9.13 -3.51 -6.24
C ILE A 151 -7.96 -4.35 -5.75
N LEU A 152 -6.85 -3.67 -5.45
CA LEU A 152 -5.61 -4.30 -5.01
C LEU A 152 -5.31 -4.01 -3.53
N ASP A 153 -6.34 -3.62 -2.78
CA ASP A 153 -6.24 -3.39 -1.36
C ASP A 153 -6.04 -4.71 -0.59
N TYR A 154 -5.01 -4.77 0.24
CA TYR A 154 -4.63 -5.97 0.99
C TYR A 154 -4.56 -5.75 2.50
N VAL A 155 -5.18 -4.68 3.00
CA VAL A 155 -5.38 -4.49 4.45
C VAL A 155 -6.20 -5.64 5.06
N PRO A 156 -6.16 -5.84 6.40
CA PRO A 156 -6.80 -6.99 7.05
C PRO A 156 -8.31 -7.13 6.77
N GLU A 157 -9.00 -6.01 6.62
CA GLU A 157 -10.43 -5.94 6.32
C GLU A 157 -10.74 -6.45 4.89
N CYS A 158 -9.77 -6.38 3.98
CA CYS A 158 -9.89 -6.91 2.63
C CYS A 158 -9.58 -8.40 2.62
N GLN A 159 -10.59 -9.26 2.67
CA GLN A 159 -10.36 -10.71 2.88
C GLN A 159 -9.81 -11.44 1.65
N TYR A 160 -10.09 -10.95 0.43
CA TYR A 160 -9.71 -11.59 -0.82
C TYR A 160 -9.38 -10.57 -1.92
N PHE A 161 -8.62 -11.02 -2.92
CA PHE A 161 -8.26 -10.24 -4.10
C PHE A 161 -9.49 -9.66 -4.80
N GLY A 162 -9.48 -8.35 -5.10
CA GLY A 162 -10.60 -7.65 -5.73
C GLY A 162 -11.69 -7.20 -4.76
N HIS A 163 -11.51 -7.38 -3.46
CA HIS A 163 -12.46 -6.94 -2.43
C HIS A 163 -12.07 -5.58 -1.83
N THR A 164 -13.08 -4.84 -1.39
CA THR A 164 -12.93 -3.71 -0.47
C THR A 164 -14.15 -3.64 0.45
N PRO A 165 -13.99 -3.25 1.73
CA PRO A 165 -15.11 -2.89 2.57
C PRO A 165 -15.96 -1.77 1.94
N PRO A 166 -17.28 -1.74 2.19
CA PRO A 166 -18.14 -0.67 1.72
C PRO A 166 -17.67 0.70 2.22
N TYR A 167 -17.63 1.69 1.33
CA TYR A 167 -17.35 3.09 1.64
C TYR A 167 -18.49 4.00 1.15
N LEU A 168 -18.62 5.19 1.74
CA LEU A 168 -19.69 6.13 1.43
C LEU A 168 -19.36 7.02 0.23
N PHE A 169 -18.09 7.39 0.07
CA PHE A 169 -17.62 8.22 -1.03
C PHE A 169 -16.16 7.90 -1.31
N TYR A 170 -15.73 8.19 -2.54
CA TYR A 170 -14.36 7.96 -2.99
C TYR A 170 -13.90 9.07 -3.94
N LYS A 171 -12.59 9.15 -4.12
CA LYS A 171 -11.96 9.96 -5.16
C LYS A 171 -10.81 9.18 -5.77
N ASP A 172 -10.71 9.22 -7.09
CA ASP A 172 -9.65 8.57 -7.85
C ASP A 172 -8.62 9.59 -8.31
N PHE A 173 -7.36 9.17 -8.29
CA PHE A 173 -6.22 9.94 -8.75
C PHE A 173 -5.43 9.13 -9.76
N HIS A 174 -5.20 9.76 -10.90
CA HIS A 174 -4.48 9.21 -12.03
C HIS A 174 -3.17 9.97 -12.19
N LYS A 175 -2.18 9.32 -12.79
CA LYS A 175 -0.95 9.95 -13.24
C LYS A 175 -0.67 9.51 -14.66
#